data_AF-C5K593-F1
#
_entry.id   AF-C5K593-F1
#
_cell.length_a   1.000
_cell.length_b   1.000
_cell.length_c   1.000
_cell.angle_alpha   90.00
_cell.angle_beta   90.00
_cell.angle_gamma   90.00
#
_symmetry.space_group_name_H-M   'P 1'
#
loop_
_entity.id
_entity.type
_entity.pdbx_description
1 polymer ?
#
loop_
_entity_poly.entity_id
_entity_poly.type
_entity_poly.pdbx_seq_one_letter_code
_entity_poly.pdbx_strand_id
1 'polypeptide(L)'
;AVTVASLSTAICLVVALSHVCQHARRWVAPEYQVYIARIILLVPIYCLCAWASVLHPSKRYALALVRDAYEAYALYMFMVLNVNYLGEYYTDRHSRGPFIGGSRRLLLHFDHGNRVEWPWPIRWFIPKPLPTDERLLWLLRAGCIQFVILKPLSSVAVLLCHAFGVYTEDTLESRVAFLTITAIVNTSVSLAIYSLAMFYRATRELLEPFRPLPKFLLIKFIVFFPWAQNVVLMTLVEVGIVRLSS
;
A
#
# COMPACT_ATOMS: atom_id res chain seq x y z
N ALA A 1 12.09 17.67 -20.14
CA ALA A 1 11.72 16.76 -19.03
C ALA A 1 11.34 17.52 -17.76
N VAL A 2 12.24 18.35 -17.21
CA VAL A 2 12.03 19.06 -15.93
C VAL A 2 10.79 19.97 -15.92
N THR A 3 10.55 20.73 -16.99
CA THR A 3 9.37 21.62 -17.12
C THR A 3 8.06 20.85 -17.11
N VAL A 4 7.97 19.77 -17.90
CA VAL A 4 6.80 18.87 -17.95
C VAL A 4 6.56 18.20 -16.61
N ALA A 5 7.62 17.71 -15.94
CA ALA A 5 7.53 17.10 -14.62
C ALA A 5 7.08 18.10 -13.54
N SER A 6 7.53 19.36 -13.63
CA SER A 6 7.14 20.42 -12.69
C SER A 6 5.67 20.81 -12.87
N LEU A 7 5.20 20.94 -14.12
CA LEU A 7 3.81 21.27 -14.42
C LEU A 7 2.85 20.14 -13.97
N SER A 8 3.18 18.89 -14.27
CA SER A 8 2.35 17.75 -13.85
C SER A 8 2.31 17.59 -12.33
N THR A 9 3.44 17.82 -11.65
CA THR A 9 3.52 17.81 -10.18
C THR A 9 2.67 18.92 -9.58
N ALA A 10 2.71 20.13 -10.14
CA ALA A 10 1.90 21.25 -9.65
C ALA A 10 0.40 20.94 -9.75
N ILE A 11 -0.06 20.40 -10.89
CA ILE A 11 -1.46 20.00 -11.08
C ILE A 11 -1.84 18.90 -10.08
N CYS A 12 -1.00 17.85 -9.94
CA CYS A 12 -1.19 16.77 -8.95
C CYS A 12 -1.36 17.33 -7.55
N LEU A 13 -0.47 18.24 -7.15
CA LEU A 13 -0.41 18.80 -5.81
C LEU A 13 -1.65 19.65 -5.50
N VAL A 14 -2.09 20.49 -6.44
CA VAL A 14 -3.31 21.31 -6.27
C VAL A 14 -4.53 20.41 -6.06
N VAL A 15 -4.71 19.39 -6.90
CA VAL A 15 -5.83 18.46 -6.77
C VAL A 15 -5.76 17.71 -5.45
N ALA A 16 -4.61 17.10 -5.11
CA ALA A 16 -4.48 16.32 -3.90
C ALA A 16 -4.68 17.15 -2.63
N LEU A 17 -4.09 18.34 -2.56
CA LEU A 17 -4.29 19.25 -1.42
C LEU A 17 -5.73 19.74 -1.33
N SER A 18 -6.43 19.95 -2.45
CA SER A 18 -7.85 20.30 -2.42
C SER A 18 -8.69 19.21 -1.75
N HIS A 19 -8.41 17.92 -2.02
CA HIS A 19 -9.08 16.79 -1.37
C HIS A 19 -8.76 16.70 0.13
N VAL A 20 -7.49 16.90 0.52
CA VAL A 20 -7.08 16.95 1.93
C VAL A 20 -7.80 18.08 2.66
N CYS A 21 -7.84 19.27 2.07
CA CYS A 21 -8.53 20.44 2.63
C CYS A 21 -10.04 20.21 2.75
N GLN A 22 -10.68 19.57 1.78
CA GLN A 22 -12.10 19.23 1.86
C GLN A 22 -12.40 18.26 3.02
N HIS A 23 -11.56 17.25 3.21
CA HIS A 23 -11.68 16.34 4.37
C HIS A 23 -11.43 17.08 5.70
N ALA A 24 -10.42 17.95 5.76
CA ALA A 24 -10.14 18.75 6.95
C ALA A 24 -11.28 19.70 7.31
N ARG A 25 -11.96 20.31 6.33
CA ARG A 25 -13.09 21.23 6.55
C ARG A 25 -14.37 20.52 7.00
N ARG A 26 -14.55 19.24 6.65
CA ARG A 26 -15.76 18.45 6.96
C ARG A 26 -15.42 17.32 7.94
N TRP A 27 -14.88 17.70 9.10
CA TRP A 27 -14.37 16.78 10.12
C TRP A 27 -15.48 16.25 11.05
N VAL A 28 -16.35 15.41 10.52
CA VAL A 28 -17.55 14.89 11.23
C VAL A 28 -17.25 13.63 12.04
N ALA A 29 -16.34 12.77 11.58
CA ALA A 29 -16.03 11.48 12.17
C ALA A 29 -14.49 11.31 12.34
N PRO A 30 -13.89 11.92 13.38
CA PRO A 30 -12.44 11.97 13.56
C PRO A 30 -11.79 10.59 13.61
N GLU A 31 -12.48 9.60 14.18
CA GLU A 31 -11.97 8.24 14.36
C GLU A 31 -11.60 7.56 13.04
N TYR A 32 -12.29 7.87 11.94
CA TYR A 32 -12.00 7.32 10.61
C TYR A 32 -11.22 8.28 9.74
N GLN A 33 -11.59 9.57 9.79
CA GLN A 33 -11.06 10.58 8.90
C GLN A 33 -9.57 10.79 9.08
N VAL A 34 -9.02 10.58 10.29
CA VAL A 34 -7.57 10.59 10.53
C VAL A 34 -6.84 9.57 9.66
N TYR A 35 -7.34 8.33 9.56
CA TYR A 35 -6.72 7.30 8.73
C TYR A 35 -6.89 7.57 7.23
N ILE A 36 -8.08 8.03 6.82
CA ILE A 36 -8.33 8.40 5.42
C ILE A 36 -7.42 9.55 4.99
N ALA A 37 -7.28 10.59 5.82
CA ALA A 37 -6.39 11.72 5.55
C ALA A 37 -4.93 11.26 5.40
N ARG A 38 -4.46 10.36 6.28
CA ARG A 38 -3.12 9.74 6.19
C ARG A 38 -2.91 8.97 4.87
N ILE A 39 -3.93 8.28 4.36
CA ILE A 39 -3.85 7.56 3.09
C ILE A 39 -3.81 8.55 1.91
N ILE A 40 -4.65 9.59 1.93
CA ILE A 40 -4.70 10.61 0.85
C ILE A 40 -3.36 11.36 0.74
N LEU A 41 -2.68 11.59 1.87
CA LEU A 41 -1.36 12.24 1.91
C LEU A 41 -0.26 11.46 1.18
N LEU A 42 -0.48 10.20 0.79
CA LEU A 42 0.43 9.44 -0.06
C LEU A 42 0.69 10.14 -1.39
N VAL A 43 -0.35 10.67 -2.05
CA VAL A 43 -0.26 11.31 -3.37
C VAL A 43 0.63 12.55 -3.37
N PRO A 44 0.42 13.57 -2.51
CA PRO A 44 1.26 14.76 -2.50
C PRO A 44 2.71 14.45 -2.10
N ILE A 45 2.93 13.54 -1.15
CA ILE A 45 4.29 13.12 -0.76
C ILE A 45 5.00 12.45 -1.94
N TYR A 46 4.31 11.56 -2.65
CA TYR A 46 4.85 10.90 -3.83
C TYR A 46 5.20 11.91 -4.93
N CYS A 47 4.28 12.82 -5.27
CA CYS A 47 4.48 13.85 -6.29
C CYS A 47 5.67 14.77 -5.94
N LEU A 48 5.80 15.21 -4.68
CA LEU A 48 6.92 16.04 -4.23
C LEU A 48 8.27 15.31 -4.25
N CYS A 49 8.33 14.06 -3.77
CA CYS A 49 9.56 13.27 -3.78
C CYS A 49 10.00 12.96 -5.22
N ALA A 50 9.05 12.64 -6.11
CA ALA A 50 9.33 12.40 -7.52
C ALA A 50 9.90 13.64 -8.20
N TRP A 51 9.29 14.82 -7.99
CA TRP A 51 9.79 16.08 -8.53
C TRP A 51 11.18 16.45 -7.97
N ALA A 52 11.37 16.33 -6.65
CA ALA A 52 12.66 16.59 -6.02
C ALA A 52 13.77 15.63 -6.53
N SER A 53 13.42 14.39 -6.87
CA SER A 53 14.38 13.42 -7.42
C SER A 53 14.86 13.79 -8.83
N VAL A 54 14.05 14.52 -9.60
CA VAL A 54 14.43 15.04 -10.93
C VAL A 54 15.35 16.27 -10.79
N LEU A 55 15.13 17.13 -9.79
CA LEU A 55 15.97 18.31 -9.54
C LEU A 55 17.31 17.97 -8.90
N HIS A 56 17.34 16.95 -8.03
CA HIS A 56 18.53 16.55 -7.30
C HIS A 56 18.80 15.06 -7.48
N PRO A 57 19.41 14.66 -8.62
CA PRO A 57 19.73 13.25 -8.89
C PRO A 57 20.57 12.60 -7.79
N SER A 58 21.47 13.36 -7.15
CA SER A 58 22.30 12.89 -6.03
C SER A 58 21.51 12.42 -4.81
N LYS A 59 20.28 12.91 -4.63
CA LYS A 59 19.40 12.55 -3.50
C LYS A 59 18.31 11.54 -3.88
N ARG A 60 18.32 11.02 -5.12
CA ARG A 60 17.25 10.17 -5.67
C ARG A 60 16.95 8.95 -4.80
N TYR A 61 17.98 8.24 -4.33
CA TYR A 61 17.80 7.05 -3.50
C TYR A 61 17.23 7.37 -2.10
N ALA A 62 17.66 8.48 -1.49
CA ALA A 62 17.11 8.93 -0.21
C ALA A 62 15.65 9.38 -0.33
N LEU A 63 15.27 10.04 -1.43
CA LEU A 63 13.89 10.42 -1.71
C LEU A 63 13.01 9.19 -2.03
N ALA A 64 13.58 8.17 -2.67
CA ALA A 64 12.89 6.90 -2.90
C ALA A 64 12.58 6.19 -1.58
N LEU A 65 13.50 6.20 -0.60
CA LEU A 65 13.26 5.65 0.74
C LEU A 65 12.04 6.28 1.43
N VAL A 66 11.92 7.62 1.40
CA VAL A 66 10.78 8.33 2.00
C VAL A 66 9.46 7.89 1.35
N ARG A 67 9.46 7.80 0.01
CA ARG A 67 8.29 7.40 -0.78
C ARG A 67 7.89 5.95 -0.49
N ASP A 68 8.85 5.05 -0.52
CA ASP A 68 8.65 3.62 -0.30
C ASP A 68 8.15 3.34 1.13
N ALA A 69 8.67 4.08 2.13
CA ALA A 69 8.21 3.98 3.51
C ALA A 69 6.77 4.50 3.69
N TYR A 70 6.41 5.61 3.01
CA TYR A 70 5.06 6.13 3.10
C TYR A 70 4.03 5.24 2.40
N GLU A 71 4.39 4.59 1.30
CA GLU A 71 3.56 3.60 0.62
C GLU A 71 3.21 2.43 1.55
N ALA A 72 4.23 1.89 2.24
CA ALA A 72 4.08 0.86 3.26
C ALA A 72 3.17 1.32 4.41
N TYR A 73 3.41 2.53 4.93
CA TYR A 73 2.61 3.13 5.98
C TYR A 73 1.13 3.33 5.57
N ALA A 74 0.88 3.79 4.35
CA ALA A 74 -0.48 3.99 3.84
C ALA A 74 -1.26 2.67 3.75
N LEU A 75 -0.62 1.58 3.31
CA LEU A 75 -1.23 0.25 3.28
C LEU A 75 -1.61 -0.21 4.71
N TYR A 76 -0.73 0.02 5.69
CA TYR A 76 -1.02 -0.29 7.09
C TYR A 76 -2.17 0.55 7.65
N MET A 77 -2.19 1.85 7.36
CA MET A 77 -3.27 2.76 7.78
C MET A 77 -4.62 2.37 7.17
N PHE A 78 -4.62 1.76 5.99
CA PHE A 78 -5.83 1.20 5.41
C PHE A 78 -6.28 -0.06 6.13
N MET A 79 -5.38 -0.99 6.48
CA MET A 79 -5.73 -2.16 7.31
C MET A 79 -6.31 -1.72 8.67
N VAL A 80 -5.57 -0.85 9.36
CA VAL A 80 -6.04 0.25 10.21
C VAL A 80 -7.54 0.53 10.22
N LEU A 81 -7.90 1.33 9.22
CA LEU A 81 -9.22 1.85 8.94
C LEU A 81 -10.28 0.75 8.80
N ASN A 82 -9.98 -0.35 8.08
CA ASN A 82 -10.95 -1.42 7.89
C ASN A 82 -11.31 -2.09 9.22
N VAL A 83 -10.31 -2.35 10.08
CA VAL A 83 -10.56 -2.89 11.44
C VAL A 83 -11.42 -1.93 12.26
N ASN A 84 -11.19 -0.62 12.16
CA ASN A 84 -11.97 0.37 12.89
C ASN A 84 -13.43 0.48 12.39
N TYR A 85 -13.66 0.46 11.08
CA TYR A 85 -15.02 0.44 10.52
C TYR A 85 -15.85 -0.74 11.02
N LEU A 86 -15.20 -1.88 11.25
CA LEU A 86 -15.85 -3.09 11.76
C LEU A 86 -16.14 -3.02 13.27
N GLY A 87 -15.39 -2.22 14.02
CA GLY A 87 -15.62 -2.02 15.46
C GLY A 87 -16.92 -1.28 15.78
N GLU A 88 -17.30 -0.31 14.95
CA GLU A 88 -18.50 0.52 15.17
C GLU A 88 -19.80 -0.14 14.69
N TYR A 89 -19.80 -0.81 13.53
CA TYR A 89 -21.02 -1.46 13.01
C TYR A 89 -21.66 -2.46 13.98
N TYR A 90 -20.85 -3.10 14.83
CA TYR A 90 -21.32 -4.02 15.87
C TYR A 90 -21.74 -3.36 17.19
N THR A 91 -21.30 -2.13 17.48
CA THR A 91 -21.73 -1.42 18.69
C THR A 91 -23.15 -0.88 18.54
N ASP A 92 -23.51 -0.43 17.33
CA ASP A 92 -24.82 0.17 17.06
C ASP A 92 -25.99 -0.84 17.10
N ARG A 93 -25.76 -2.11 16.70
CA ARG A 93 -26.85 -3.11 16.64
C ARG A 93 -27.15 -3.84 17.95
N HIS A 94 -26.19 -4.00 18.86
CA HIS A 94 -26.33 -4.97 19.97
C HIS A 94 -25.73 -4.58 21.35
N SER A 95 -25.17 -3.39 21.60
CA SER A 95 -24.70 -3.08 22.98
C SER A 95 -24.55 -1.60 23.34
N ARG A 96 -25.28 -1.18 24.38
CA ARG A 96 -25.03 0.00 25.23
C ARG A 96 -23.84 -0.24 26.19
N GLY A 97 -22.63 -0.44 25.67
CA GLY A 97 -21.43 -0.70 26.47
C GLY A 97 -20.23 0.16 26.05
N PRO A 98 -19.18 0.29 26.90
CA PRO A 98 -18.03 1.15 26.62
C PRO A 98 -17.31 0.73 25.32
N PHE A 99 -16.70 1.71 24.64
CA PHE A 99 -15.96 1.52 23.40
C PHE A 99 -14.77 0.56 23.62
N ILE A 100 -14.93 -0.68 23.18
CA ILE A 100 -13.88 -1.71 23.18
C ILE A 100 -13.33 -1.75 21.75
N GLY A 101 -12.04 -1.47 21.58
CA GLY A 101 -11.40 -1.32 20.26
C GLY A 101 -11.70 -2.44 19.26
N GLY A 102 -11.81 -2.09 17.98
CA GLY A 102 -12.38 -2.93 16.91
C GLY A 102 -11.80 -4.35 16.78
N SER A 103 -10.55 -4.58 17.21
CA SER A 103 -9.92 -5.90 17.24
C SER A 103 -10.66 -6.94 18.08
N ARG A 104 -11.13 -6.59 19.29
CA ARG A 104 -11.66 -7.56 20.26
C ARG A 104 -13.08 -8.03 19.92
N ARG A 105 -13.87 -7.16 19.27
CA ARG A 105 -15.23 -7.52 18.80
C ARG A 105 -15.22 -8.23 17.45
N LEU A 106 -14.18 -8.02 16.63
CA LEU A 106 -13.95 -8.83 15.42
C LEU A 106 -13.83 -10.32 15.77
N LEU A 107 -13.15 -10.62 16.87
CA LEU A 107 -13.02 -11.98 17.40
C LEU A 107 -14.38 -12.60 17.76
N LEU A 108 -15.31 -11.83 18.31
CA LEU A 108 -16.66 -12.30 18.64
C LEU A 108 -17.50 -12.61 17.39
N HIS A 109 -17.36 -11.83 16.32
CA HIS A 109 -18.01 -12.14 15.05
C HIS A 109 -17.45 -13.41 14.41
N PHE A 110 -16.15 -13.61 14.54
CA PHE A 110 -15.43 -14.77 14.04
C PHE A 110 -15.71 -16.06 14.82
N ASP A 111 -16.02 -15.93 16.11
CA ASP A 111 -16.47 -17.04 16.97
C ASP A 111 -17.80 -17.68 16.50
N HIS A 112 -18.60 -17.00 15.66
CA HIS A 112 -19.85 -17.54 15.11
C HIS A 112 -19.65 -18.54 13.95
N GLY A 113 -18.41 -18.95 13.65
CA GLY A 113 -18.14 -20.06 12.73
C GLY A 113 -18.33 -19.74 11.24
N ASN A 114 -18.32 -18.46 10.86
CA ASN A 114 -18.30 -18.06 9.45
C ASN A 114 -17.04 -18.60 8.77
N ARG A 115 -17.18 -19.06 7.52
CA ARG A 115 -16.07 -19.61 6.72
C ARG A 115 -15.84 -18.74 5.50
N VAL A 116 -14.59 -18.46 5.18
CA VAL A 116 -14.21 -17.60 4.05
C VAL A 116 -13.48 -18.42 3.00
N GLU A 117 -13.95 -18.30 1.76
CA GLU A 117 -13.27 -18.89 0.60
C GLU A 117 -12.07 -18.04 0.19
N TRP A 118 -10.97 -18.72 -0.17
CA TRP A 118 -9.77 -18.10 -0.71
C TRP A 118 -10.06 -17.27 -1.98
N PRO A 119 -9.51 -16.05 -2.11
CA PRO A 119 -9.41 -15.35 -3.37
C PRO A 119 -8.58 -16.17 -4.35
N TRP A 120 -8.96 -16.06 -5.62
CA TRP A 120 -8.12 -16.50 -6.72
C TRP A 120 -6.73 -15.85 -6.62
N PRO A 121 -5.61 -16.58 -6.85
CA PRO A 121 -5.52 -17.92 -7.43
C PRO A 121 -5.42 -19.09 -6.42
N ILE A 122 -5.16 -18.82 -5.13
CA ILE A 122 -4.89 -19.87 -4.12
C ILE A 122 -6.08 -20.82 -3.92
N ARG A 123 -7.30 -20.38 -4.22
CA ARG A 123 -8.52 -21.22 -4.26
C ARG A 123 -8.32 -22.52 -5.05
N TRP A 124 -7.51 -22.49 -6.11
CA TRP A 124 -7.28 -23.68 -6.94
C TRP A 124 -6.38 -24.71 -6.25
N PHE A 125 -5.42 -24.24 -5.44
CA PHE A 125 -4.47 -25.10 -4.72
C PHE A 125 -5.03 -25.57 -3.37
N ILE A 126 -5.83 -24.74 -2.70
CA ILE A 126 -6.44 -25.05 -1.40
C ILE A 126 -7.94 -24.75 -1.48
N PRO A 127 -8.78 -25.74 -1.80
CA PRO A 127 -10.22 -25.53 -1.92
C PRO A 127 -10.95 -25.47 -0.58
N LYS A 128 -10.29 -25.90 0.53
CA LYS A 128 -10.92 -25.90 1.86
C LYS A 128 -11.07 -24.46 2.37
N PRO A 129 -12.30 -24.03 2.73
CA PRO A 129 -12.53 -22.69 3.25
C PRO A 129 -11.92 -22.56 4.65
N LEU A 130 -11.30 -21.42 4.93
CA LEU A 130 -10.66 -21.18 6.22
C LEU A 130 -11.70 -20.80 7.27
N PRO A 131 -11.60 -21.34 8.49
CA PRO A 131 -12.36 -20.83 9.62
C PRO A 131 -11.90 -19.39 9.88
N THR A 132 -12.88 -18.53 10.07
CA THR A 132 -12.59 -17.12 10.36
C THR A 132 -12.35 -17.05 11.86
N ASP A 133 -11.09 -17.20 12.28
CA ASP A 133 -10.67 -17.25 13.68
C ASP A 133 -9.73 -16.07 14.03
N GLU A 134 -9.43 -15.89 15.33
CA GLU A 134 -8.37 -14.98 15.80
C GLU A 134 -7.05 -15.14 15.06
N ARG A 135 -6.68 -16.40 14.78
CA ARG A 135 -5.45 -16.75 14.08
C ARG A 135 -5.43 -16.20 12.66
N LEU A 136 -6.55 -16.26 11.96
CA LEU A 136 -6.64 -15.69 10.61
C LEU A 136 -6.41 -14.19 10.66
N LEU A 137 -7.05 -13.48 11.59
CA LEU A 137 -6.81 -12.04 11.74
C LEU A 137 -5.37 -11.69 12.06
N TRP A 138 -4.75 -12.46 12.95
CA TRP A 138 -3.35 -12.27 13.27
C TRP A 138 -2.47 -12.50 12.03
N LEU A 139 -2.73 -13.54 11.24
CA LEU A 139 -2.01 -13.84 9.99
C LEU A 139 -2.20 -12.74 8.94
N LEU A 140 -3.41 -12.21 8.78
CA LEU A 140 -3.67 -11.13 7.82
C LEU A 140 -2.97 -9.83 8.23
N ARG A 141 -2.93 -9.53 9.54
CA ARG A 141 -2.16 -8.39 10.07
C ARG A 141 -0.66 -8.59 9.89
N ALA A 142 -0.15 -9.77 10.23
CA ALA A 142 1.25 -10.11 10.03
C ALA A 142 1.64 -9.99 8.54
N GLY A 143 0.76 -10.44 7.64
CA GLY A 143 0.89 -10.33 6.19
C GLY A 143 0.98 -8.90 5.66
N CYS A 144 0.31 -7.93 6.31
CA CYS A 144 0.49 -6.52 5.99
C CYS A 144 1.75 -5.93 6.64
N ILE A 145 2.02 -6.27 7.91
CA ILE A 145 3.17 -5.74 8.68
C ILE A 145 4.51 -6.15 8.06
N GLN A 146 4.62 -7.37 7.52
CA GLN A 146 5.84 -7.79 6.82
C GLN A 146 6.20 -6.84 5.67
N PHE A 147 5.23 -6.35 4.91
CA PHE A 147 5.47 -5.41 3.81
C PHE A 147 5.89 -4.03 4.34
N VAL A 148 5.27 -3.58 5.44
CA VAL A 148 5.59 -2.30 6.10
C VAL A 148 7.06 -2.23 6.51
N ILE A 149 7.62 -3.36 6.94
CA ILE A 149 9.02 -3.45 7.37
C ILE A 149 9.94 -3.71 6.18
N LEU A 150 9.58 -4.66 5.31
CA LEU A 150 10.44 -5.11 4.21
C LEU A 150 10.66 -4.02 3.17
N LYS A 151 9.65 -3.18 2.89
CA LYS A 151 9.73 -2.15 1.86
C LYS A 151 10.76 -1.05 2.21
N PRO A 152 10.74 -0.39 3.39
CA PRO A 152 11.83 0.50 3.82
C PRO A 152 13.18 -0.19 3.86
N LEU A 153 13.27 -1.42 4.39
CA LEU A 153 14.53 -2.15 4.47
C LEU A 153 15.13 -2.41 3.08
N SER A 154 14.30 -2.77 2.11
CA SER A 154 14.73 -2.96 0.72
C SER A 154 15.28 -1.65 0.12
N SER A 155 14.67 -0.52 0.44
CA SER A 155 15.10 0.79 -0.05
C SER A 155 16.41 1.25 0.62
N VAL A 156 16.59 0.96 1.91
CA VAL A 156 17.88 1.14 2.61
C VAL A 156 18.95 0.23 2.02
N ALA A 157 18.63 -1.03 1.72
CA ALA A 157 19.57 -1.95 1.09
C ALA A 157 20.04 -1.41 -0.27
N VAL A 158 19.12 -0.91 -1.10
CA VAL A 158 19.46 -0.27 -2.39
C VAL A 158 20.36 0.96 -2.18
N LEU A 159 20.05 1.81 -1.20
CA LEU A 159 20.87 2.97 -0.86
C LEU A 159 22.29 2.58 -0.43
N LEU A 160 22.43 1.54 0.40
CA LEU A 160 23.73 1.03 0.83
C LEU A 160 24.50 0.41 -0.34
N CYS A 161 23.86 -0.40 -1.18
CA CYS A 161 24.50 -0.98 -2.35
C CYS A 161 25.00 0.10 -3.33
N HIS A 162 24.29 1.22 -3.44
CA HIS A 162 24.76 2.39 -4.18
C HIS A 162 25.96 3.06 -3.50
N ALA A 163 25.91 3.27 -2.18
CA ALA A 163 27.00 3.88 -1.43
C ALA A 163 28.31 3.08 -1.46
N PHE A 164 28.23 1.75 -1.48
CA PHE A 164 29.40 0.85 -1.58
C PHE A 164 29.91 0.65 -3.02
N GLY A 165 29.29 1.29 -4.03
CA GLY A 165 29.72 1.18 -5.43
C GLY A 165 29.42 -0.17 -6.10
N VAL A 166 28.65 -1.05 -5.43
CA VAL A 166 28.21 -2.36 -5.98
C VAL A 166 27.17 -2.16 -7.08
N TYR A 167 26.40 -1.06 -7.03
CA TYR A 167 25.60 -0.59 -8.17
C TYR A 167 26.50 0.19 -9.16
N THR A 168 27.29 -0.55 -9.95
CA THR A 168 27.87 -0.02 -11.20
C THR A 168 26.89 -0.29 -12.34
N GLU A 169 26.67 0.69 -13.22
CA GLU A 169 25.57 0.67 -14.20
C GLU A 169 25.71 -0.42 -15.29
N ASP A 170 26.88 -1.05 -15.42
CA ASP A 170 27.21 -1.97 -16.53
C ASP A 170 27.60 -3.40 -16.11
N THR A 171 27.51 -3.78 -14.84
CA THR A 171 27.85 -5.15 -14.42
C THR A 171 26.63 -6.06 -14.33
N LEU A 172 26.77 -7.32 -14.77
CA LEU A 172 25.73 -8.35 -14.63
C LEU A 172 25.34 -8.55 -13.16
N GLU A 173 26.29 -8.40 -12.23
CA GLU A 173 26.08 -8.53 -10.78
C GLU A 173 25.10 -7.48 -10.24
N SER A 174 25.25 -6.21 -10.65
CA SER A 174 24.35 -5.11 -10.30
C SER A 174 22.92 -5.36 -10.78
N ARG A 175 22.77 -5.90 -12.01
CA ARG A 175 21.46 -6.30 -12.56
C ARG A 175 20.83 -7.43 -11.77
N VAL A 176 21.59 -8.47 -11.41
CA VAL A 176 21.08 -9.60 -10.61
C VAL A 176 20.66 -9.13 -9.22
N ALA A 177 21.43 -8.25 -8.57
CA ALA A 177 21.09 -7.65 -7.27
C ALA A 177 19.81 -6.80 -7.34
N PHE A 178 19.68 -5.96 -8.37
CA PHE A 178 18.45 -5.19 -8.60
C PHE A 178 17.22 -6.07 -8.80
N LEU A 179 17.35 -7.12 -9.64
CA LEU A 179 16.27 -8.05 -9.92
C LEU A 179 15.86 -8.86 -8.69
N THR A 180 16.82 -9.34 -7.89
CA THR A 180 16.51 -10.09 -6.66
C THR A 180 15.81 -9.23 -5.62
N ILE A 181 16.31 -8.02 -5.34
CA ILE A 181 15.63 -7.09 -4.41
C ILE A 181 14.22 -6.76 -4.92
N THR A 182 14.09 -6.44 -6.20
CA THR A 182 12.80 -6.11 -6.82
C THR A 182 11.82 -7.28 -6.76
N ALA A 183 12.27 -8.51 -7.02
CA ALA A 183 11.45 -9.71 -6.94
C ALA A 183 10.96 -9.98 -5.51
N ILE A 184 11.83 -9.84 -4.51
CA ILE A 184 11.47 -10.01 -3.09
C ILE A 184 10.39 -8.99 -2.69
N VAL A 185 10.57 -7.72 -3.05
CA VAL A 185 9.60 -6.66 -2.73
C VAL A 185 8.25 -6.89 -3.41
N ASN A 186 8.25 -7.31 -4.68
CA ASN A 186 7.00 -7.58 -5.42
C ASN A 186 6.25 -8.77 -4.83
N THR A 187 6.95 -9.81 -4.40
CA THR A 187 6.34 -10.95 -3.69
C THR A 187 5.73 -10.51 -2.37
N SER A 188 6.44 -9.68 -1.60
CA SER A 188 5.95 -9.14 -0.32
C SER A 188 4.70 -8.25 -0.50
N VAL A 189 4.72 -7.35 -1.48
CA VAL A 189 3.55 -6.54 -1.90
C VAL A 189 2.36 -7.43 -2.23
N SER A 190 2.59 -8.45 -3.07
CA SER A 190 1.54 -9.35 -3.54
C SER A 190 0.89 -10.09 -2.38
N LEU A 191 1.71 -10.57 -1.44
CA LEU A 191 1.22 -11.22 -0.22
C LEU A 191 0.44 -10.24 0.67
N ALA A 192 0.90 -9.00 0.85
CA ALA A 192 0.19 -8.00 1.66
C ALA A 192 -1.16 -7.59 1.05
N ILE A 193 -1.22 -7.38 -0.27
CA ILE A 193 -2.48 -7.11 -0.98
C ILE A 193 -3.40 -8.32 -0.91
N TYR A 194 -2.85 -9.54 -0.98
CA TYR A 194 -3.63 -10.76 -0.83
C TYR A 194 -4.24 -10.89 0.57
N SER A 195 -3.45 -10.62 1.63
CA SER A 195 -3.95 -10.58 3.01
C SER A 195 -5.06 -9.54 3.17
N LEU A 196 -4.90 -8.37 2.57
CA LEU A 196 -5.92 -7.33 2.62
C LEU A 196 -7.19 -7.70 1.82
N ALA A 197 -7.04 -8.38 0.68
CA ALA A 197 -8.17 -8.91 -0.10
C ALA A 197 -8.92 -10.01 0.66
N MET A 198 -8.19 -10.91 1.32
CA MET A 198 -8.74 -11.92 2.23
C MET A 198 -9.54 -11.27 3.36
N PHE A 199 -8.96 -10.26 4.00
CA PHE A 199 -9.63 -9.49 5.05
C PHE A 199 -10.94 -8.89 4.53
N TYR A 200 -10.87 -8.18 3.39
CA TYR A 200 -12.05 -7.57 2.77
C TYR A 200 -13.15 -8.60 2.46
N ARG A 201 -12.81 -9.77 1.91
CA ARG A 201 -13.81 -10.82 1.62
C ARG A 201 -14.46 -11.35 2.90
N ALA A 202 -13.67 -11.55 3.95
CA ALA A 202 -14.15 -12.02 5.25
C ALA A 202 -15.15 -11.08 5.90
N THR A 203 -15.04 -9.78 5.61
CA THR A 203 -15.80 -8.74 6.29
C THR A 203 -16.71 -7.94 5.34
N ARG A 204 -16.89 -8.40 4.09
CA ARG A 204 -17.57 -7.64 3.02
C ARG A 204 -18.98 -7.20 3.40
N GLU A 205 -19.73 -8.07 4.08
CA GLU A 205 -21.16 -7.87 4.41
C GLU A 205 -21.34 -6.78 5.46
N LEU A 206 -20.33 -6.61 6.31
CA LEU A 206 -20.30 -5.60 7.38
C LEU A 206 -19.82 -4.25 6.88
N LEU A 207 -19.04 -4.27 5.79
CA LEU A 207 -18.41 -3.11 5.19
C LEU A 207 -19.19 -2.56 3.99
N GLU A 208 -20.18 -3.28 3.47
CA GLU A 208 -21.07 -2.87 2.38
C GLU A 208 -21.62 -1.43 2.51
N PRO A 209 -22.11 -0.97 3.68
CA PRO A 209 -22.62 0.41 3.81
C PRO A 209 -21.55 1.49 3.62
N PHE A 210 -20.27 1.16 3.80
CA PHE A 210 -19.16 2.12 3.71
C PHE A 210 -18.48 2.16 2.33
N ARG A 211 -18.96 1.37 1.36
CA ARG A 211 -18.40 1.22 -0.01
C ARG A 211 -16.86 1.22 -0.02
N PRO A 212 -16.18 0.18 0.50
CA PRO A 212 -14.73 0.19 0.65
C PRO A 212 -14.00 -0.20 -0.64
N LEU A 213 -14.68 -0.83 -1.60
CA LEU A 213 -14.07 -1.32 -2.85
C LEU A 213 -13.35 -0.23 -3.64
N PRO A 214 -13.90 0.98 -3.85
CA PRO A 214 -13.17 2.04 -4.54
C PRO A 214 -11.90 2.47 -3.78
N LYS A 215 -11.95 2.52 -2.44
CA LYS A 215 -10.79 2.86 -1.61
C LYS A 215 -9.71 1.76 -1.64
N PHE A 216 -10.13 0.49 -1.65
CA PHE A 216 -9.24 -0.67 -1.79
C PHE A 216 -8.60 -0.73 -3.18
N LEU A 217 -9.39 -0.55 -4.23
CA LEU A 217 -8.91 -0.50 -5.61
C LEU A 217 -7.92 0.64 -5.80
N LEU A 218 -8.19 1.82 -5.23
CA LEU A 218 -7.26 2.96 -5.29
C LEU A 218 -5.88 2.57 -4.74
N ILE A 219 -5.82 1.94 -3.56
CA ILE A 219 -4.54 1.52 -2.95
C ILE A 219 -3.86 0.44 -3.79
N LYS A 220 -4.63 -0.55 -4.27
CA LYS A 220 -4.10 -1.59 -5.16
C LYS A 220 -3.51 -0.99 -6.43
N PHE A 221 -4.18 0.00 -7.03
CA PHE A 221 -3.69 0.72 -8.21
C PHE A 221 -2.44 1.53 -7.88
N ILE A 222 -2.41 2.23 -6.75
CA ILE A 222 -1.26 3.07 -6.37
C ILE A 222 0.02 2.23 -6.16
N VAL A 223 -0.11 1.01 -5.66
CA VAL A 223 1.01 0.09 -5.45
C VAL A 223 1.41 -0.63 -6.74
N PHE A 224 0.43 -1.02 -7.57
CA PHE A 224 0.68 -1.77 -8.80
C PHE A 224 1.17 -0.89 -9.96
N PHE A 225 0.68 0.35 -10.05
CA PHE A 225 0.94 1.24 -11.17
C PHE A 225 2.43 1.60 -11.32
N PRO A 226 3.19 1.92 -10.26
CA PRO A 226 4.63 2.17 -10.37
C PRO A 226 5.42 0.96 -10.90
N TRP A 227 5.02 -0.26 -10.51
CA TRP A 227 5.63 -1.48 -11.04
C TRP A 227 5.34 -1.64 -12.53
N ALA A 228 4.07 -1.51 -12.94
CA ALA A 228 3.67 -1.61 -14.34
C ALA A 228 4.36 -0.54 -15.21
N GLN A 229 4.45 0.69 -14.69
CA GLN A 229 5.17 1.80 -15.32
C GLN A 229 6.66 1.44 -15.53
N ASN A 230 7.32 0.87 -14.51
CA ASN A 230 8.72 0.49 -14.63
C ASN A 230 8.95 -0.61 -15.68
N VAL A 231 8.10 -1.64 -15.71
CA VAL A 231 8.18 -2.71 -16.73
C VAL A 231 8.03 -2.12 -18.13
N VAL A 232 6.99 -1.30 -18.34
CA VAL A 232 6.75 -0.65 -19.64
C VAL A 232 7.94 0.22 -20.07
N LEU A 233 8.52 1.00 -19.15
CA LEU A 233 9.69 1.82 -19.44
C LEU A 233 10.90 0.97 -19.82
N MET A 234 11.18 -0.11 -19.09
CA MET A 234 12.31 -0.99 -19.39
C MET A 234 12.12 -1.67 -20.75
N THR A 235 10.93 -2.16 -21.06
CA THR A 235 10.62 -2.73 -22.38
C THR A 235 10.76 -1.68 -23.50
N LEU A 236 10.31 -0.44 -23.29
CA LEU A 236 10.46 0.63 -24.28
C LEU A 236 11.92 1.03 -24.54
N VAL A 237 12.78 0.90 -23.53
CA VAL A 237 14.24 1.09 -23.65
C VAL A 237 14.86 -0.06 -24.44
N GLU A 238 14.48 -1.30 -24.15
CA GLU A 238 14.97 -2.48 -24.88
C GLU A 238 14.57 -2.48 -26.37
N VAL A 239 13.36 -2.02 -26.68
CA VAL A 239 12.87 -1.87 -28.07
C VAL A 239 13.52 -0.64 -28.76
N GLY A 240 14.27 0.18 -28.04
CA GLY A 240 15.01 1.32 -28.59
C GLY A 240 14.16 2.55 -28.90
N ILE A 241 12.89 2.57 -28.46
CA ILE A 241 11.97 3.71 -28.64
C ILE A 241 12.38 4.87 -27.72
N VAL A 242 12.89 4.58 -26.53
CA VAL A 242 13.33 5.57 -25.53
C VAL A 242 14.82 5.38 -25.26
N ARG A 243 15.63 6.40 -25.53
CA ARG A 243 17.03 6.44 -25.08
C ARG A 243 17.09 6.98 -23.66
N LEU A 244 17.65 6.20 -22.73
CA LEU A 244 18.06 6.72 -21.43
C LEU A 244 19.18 7.73 -21.67
N SER A 245 18.91 9.01 -21.44
CA SER A 245 19.98 10.01 -21.38
C SER A 245 20.74 9.78 -20.08
N SER A 246 21.98 9.31 -20.20
CA SER A 246 22.98 9.27 -19.13
C SER A 246 23.19 10.65 -18.52
#